data_AF-A0A6M0CD79-F1
#
_entry.id   AF-A0A6M0CD79-F1
#
_cell.length_a   1.000
_cell.length_b   1.000
_cell.length_c   1.000
_cell.angle_alpha   90.00
_cell.angle_beta   90.00
_cell.angle_gamma   90.00
#
_symmetry.space_group_name_H-M   'P 1'
#
loop_
_entity.id
_entity.type
_entity.pdbx_description
1 polymer ?
#
loop_
_entity_poly.entity_id
_entity_poly.type
_entity_poly.pdbx_seq_one_letter_code
_entity_poly.pdbx_strand_id
1 'polypeptide(L)'
;MRILFTIAHFFNPEGDGKHGSLRKDPQSRRIALTTCLTALRSLYGKSQYAIHIGKHEAIAYNSSHCHDVDIIVCTTKNFHLLSEIPLASNFLMHHNTNAEPMLLGFECQAVLKSCLGKYDYYCYLEDDLVLHDPWFFVKLNWFTHHTGNGNLLQPNRYEISPLGPVPKAYIDGDLHPKVTAPFQNVRERSQLSGKIMEQP
;
A
#
# COMPACT_ATOMS: atom_id res chain seq x y z
N MET A 1 -12.72 -2.96 -9.68
CA MET A 1 -12.09 -3.99 -8.83
C MET A 1 -12.39 -3.68 -7.37
N ARG A 2 -12.47 -4.71 -6.54
CA ARG A 2 -12.58 -4.61 -5.07
C ARG A 2 -11.23 -4.92 -4.46
N ILE A 3 -10.70 -3.99 -3.68
CA ILE A 3 -9.36 -4.02 -3.13
C ILE A 3 -9.46 -3.85 -1.62
N LEU A 4 -8.91 -4.81 -0.87
CA LEU A 4 -8.82 -4.74 0.57
C LEU A 4 -7.38 -4.46 0.99
N PHE A 5 -7.17 -3.38 1.73
CA PHE A 5 -5.92 -3.10 2.43
C PHE A 5 -6.07 -3.35 3.92
N THR A 6 -5.12 -4.09 4.49
CA THR A 6 -4.90 -4.15 5.94
C THR A 6 -3.56 -3.49 6.27
N ILE A 7 -3.58 -2.56 7.21
CA ILE A 7 -2.41 -1.80 7.64
C ILE A 7 -2.15 -2.09 9.11
N ALA A 8 -0.94 -2.56 9.44
CA ALA A 8 -0.52 -2.67 10.83
C ALA A 8 -0.03 -1.30 11.33
N HIS A 9 -0.69 -0.75 12.36
CA HIS A 9 -0.30 0.54 12.93
C HIS A 9 -0.09 0.42 14.44
N PHE A 10 1.11 0.81 14.89
CA PHE A 10 1.49 0.83 16.29
C PHE A 10 2.29 2.09 16.60
N PHE A 11 1.98 2.73 17.72
CA PHE A 11 2.74 3.85 18.24
C PHE A 11 2.72 3.83 19.77
N ASN A 12 3.91 3.75 20.38
CA ASN A 12 4.07 3.83 21.83
C ASN A 12 5.07 4.94 22.18
N PRO A 13 4.61 6.10 22.71
CA PRO A 13 5.48 7.22 23.05
C PRO A 13 6.41 6.92 24.24
N GLU A 14 6.14 5.88 25.02
CA GLU A 14 6.95 5.43 26.16
C GLU A 14 8.00 4.38 25.78
N GLY A 15 8.16 4.10 24.47
CA GLY A 15 9.11 3.11 23.97
C GLY A 15 10.59 3.50 24.11
N ASP A 16 11.47 2.61 23.66
CA ASP A 16 12.93 2.76 23.73
C ASP A 16 13.53 3.71 22.67
N GLY A 17 12.70 4.25 21.76
CA GLY A 17 13.12 5.14 20.68
C GLY A 17 13.90 4.49 19.53
N LYS A 18 14.13 3.16 19.56
CA LYS A 18 14.93 2.45 18.55
C LYS A 18 14.27 2.44 17.17
N HIS A 19 12.94 2.36 17.15
CA HIS A 19 12.11 2.43 15.95
C HIS A 19 11.30 3.72 15.92
N GLY A 20 10.91 4.19 14.73
CA GLY A 20 10.11 5.41 14.58
C GLY A 20 8.77 5.36 15.32
N SER A 21 8.19 4.17 15.49
CA SER A 21 6.98 3.89 16.28
C SER A 21 7.17 3.95 17.80
N LEU A 22 8.42 4.02 18.27
CA LEU A 22 8.80 4.05 19.69
C LEU A 22 9.37 5.40 20.13
N ARG A 23 9.40 6.40 19.22
CA ARG A 23 9.85 7.75 19.53
C ARG A 23 8.76 8.54 20.25
N LYS A 24 9.17 9.45 21.11
CA LYS A 24 8.25 10.32 21.87
C LYS A 24 7.42 11.25 20.99
N ASP A 25 7.99 11.76 19.91
CA ASP A 25 7.31 12.69 19.01
C ASP A 25 6.40 11.95 18.01
N PRO A 26 5.06 12.08 18.10
CA PRO A 26 4.14 11.41 17.19
C PRO A 26 4.11 12.00 15.79
N GLN A 27 4.65 13.21 15.57
CA GLN A 27 4.45 13.96 14.33
C GLN A 27 4.88 13.18 13.09
N SER A 28 6.08 12.58 13.11
CA SER A 28 6.59 11.82 11.97
C SER A 28 5.71 10.62 11.63
N ARG A 29 5.27 9.86 12.63
CA ARG A 29 4.41 8.68 12.41
C ARG A 29 3.00 9.10 11.95
N ARG A 30 2.47 10.20 12.50
CA ARG A 30 1.18 10.77 12.08
C ARG A 30 1.21 11.21 10.62
N ILE A 31 2.27 11.91 10.19
CA ILE A 31 2.46 12.33 8.79
C ILE A 31 2.56 11.10 7.90
N ALA A 32 3.35 10.09 8.27
CA ALA A 32 3.52 8.87 7.48
C ALA A 32 2.18 8.14 7.27
N LEU A 33 1.45 7.86 8.35
CA LEU A 33 0.14 7.19 8.27
C LEU A 33 -0.88 8.01 7.48
N THR A 34 -0.96 9.32 7.71
CA THR A 34 -1.86 10.21 6.95
C THR A 34 -1.54 10.18 5.46
N THR A 35 -0.25 10.18 5.11
CA THR A 35 0.22 10.15 3.71
C THR A 35 -0.12 8.81 3.06
N CYS A 36 0.14 7.70 3.74
CA CYS A 36 -0.22 6.35 3.29
C CYS A 36 -1.72 6.26 2.99
N LEU A 37 -2.55 6.58 3.98
CA LEU A 37 -4.01 6.52 3.90
C LEU A 37 -4.56 7.42 2.78
N THR A 38 -4.04 8.64 2.66
CA THR A 38 -4.44 9.60 1.62
C THR A 38 -4.06 9.12 0.22
N ALA A 39 -2.87 8.55 0.05
CA ALA A 39 -2.43 8.02 -1.23
C ALA A 39 -3.32 6.86 -1.70
N LEU A 40 -3.63 5.90 -0.81
CA LEU A 40 -4.48 4.77 -1.15
C LEU A 40 -5.89 5.22 -1.60
N ARG A 41 -6.48 6.17 -0.86
CA ARG A 41 -7.83 6.65 -1.17
C ARG A 41 -7.86 7.51 -2.43
N SER A 42 -6.88 8.40 -2.60
CA SER A 42 -6.86 9.35 -3.73
C SER A 42 -6.51 8.69 -5.06
N LEU A 43 -5.60 7.71 -5.07
CA LEU A 43 -5.19 7.02 -6.30
C LEU A 43 -6.21 5.98 -6.75
N TYR A 44 -6.77 5.21 -5.80
CA TYR A 44 -7.55 4.00 -6.13
C TYR A 44 -9.03 4.10 -5.80
N GLY A 45 -9.46 5.12 -5.04
CA GLY A 45 -10.86 5.29 -4.68
C GLY A 45 -11.77 5.66 -5.85
N LYS A 46 -13.09 5.47 -5.66
CA LYS A 46 -14.12 5.74 -6.68
C LYS A 46 -14.37 7.22 -7.00
N SER A 47 -13.92 8.13 -6.15
CA SER A 47 -14.34 9.54 -6.20
C SER A 47 -13.24 10.43 -6.78
N GLN A 48 -13.07 10.38 -8.10
CA GLN A 48 -12.16 11.27 -8.83
C GLN A 48 -12.98 12.19 -9.73
N TYR A 49 -12.68 13.49 -9.68
CA TYR A 49 -13.44 14.53 -10.39
C TYR A 49 -12.51 15.54 -11.04
N ALA A 50 -12.93 16.05 -12.19
CA ALA A 50 -12.38 17.24 -12.81
C ALA A 50 -13.36 18.40 -12.59
N ILE A 51 -12.83 19.58 -12.26
CA ILE A 51 -13.63 20.79 -12.17
C ILE A 51 -13.82 21.37 -13.57
N HIS A 52 -15.06 21.36 -14.05
CA HIS A 52 -15.43 22.00 -15.30
C HIS A 52 -15.77 23.48 -15.06
N ILE A 53 -14.74 24.32 -15.10
CA ILE A 53 -14.84 25.76 -14.77
C ILE A 53 -15.96 26.47 -15.54
N GLY A 54 -16.05 26.27 -16.86
CA GLY A 54 -17.06 26.94 -17.69
C GLY A 54 -18.51 26.57 -17.40
N LYS A 55 -18.74 25.49 -16.64
CA LYS A 55 -20.07 25.03 -16.20
C LYS A 55 -20.26 25.16 -14.70
N HIS A 56 -19.21 25.51 -13.95
CA HIS A 56 -19.20 25.49 -12.49
C HIS A 56 -19.63 24.13 -11.90
N GLU A 57 -19.21 23.04 -12.54
CA GLU A 57 -19.60 21.67 -12.17
C GLU A 57 -18.37 20.81 -11.88
N ALA A 58 -18.54 19.80 -11.01
CA ALA A 58 -17.58 18.72 -10.84
C ALA A 58 -18.03 17.51 -11.66
N ILE A 59 -17.20 17.09 -12.62
CA ILE A 59 -17.50 15.98 -13.52
C ILE A 59 -16.64 14.79 -13.11
N ALA A 60 -17.27 13.62 -12.94
CA ALA A 60 -16.55 12.39 -12.62
C ALA A 60 -15.49 12.11 -13.69
N TYR A 61 -14.29 11.75 -13.26
CA TYR A 61 -13.13 11.52 -14.12
C TYR A 61 -12.47 10.18 -13.76
N ASN A 62 -11.71 9.59 -14.69
CA ASN A 62 -11.06 8.28 -14.53
C ASN A 62 -12.01 7.13 -14.10
N SER A 63 -13.28 7.18 -14.53
CA SER A 63 -14.31 6.20 -14.13
C SER A 63 -13.96 4.76 -14.50
N SER A 64 -13.16 4.54 -15.55
CA SER A 64 -12.64 3.23 -15.95
C SER A 64 -11.64 2.62 -14.96
N HIS A 65 -11.04 3.45 -14.09
CA HIS A 65 -10.01 3.06 -13.12
C HIS A 65 -10.48 3.21 -11.66
N CYS A 66 -11.77 3.46 -11.43
CA CYS A 66 -12.33 3.54 -10.09
C CYS A 66 -12.36 2.14 -9.44
N HIS A 67 -11.84 2.02 -8.22
CA HIS A 67 -11.89 0.78 -7.45
C HIS A 67 -12.70 0.95 -6.16
N ASP A 68 -13.40 -0.11 -5.76
CA ASP A 68 -13.92 -0.26 -4.41
C ASP A 68 -12.75 -0.55 -3.48
N VAL A 69 -12.37 0.44 -2.69
CA VAL A 69 -11.23 0.34 -1.78
C VAL A 69 -11.71 0.32 -0.34
N ASP A 70 -11.42 -0.77 0.33
CA ASP A 70 -11.59 -0.89 1.77
C ASP A 70 -10.22 -0.84 2.45
N ILE A 71 -10.11 -0.03 3.50
CA ILE A 71 -8.89 0.12 4.29
C ILE A 71 -9.25 -0.25 5.72
N ILE A 72 -8.59 -1.29 6.24
CA ILE A 72 -8.70 -1.71 7.64
C ILE A 72 -7.36 -1.43 8.32
N VAL A 73 -7.35 -0.56 9.32
CA VAL A 73 -6.16 -0.34 10.14
C VAL A 73 -6.26 -1.21 11.39
N CYS A 74 -5.31 -2.12 11.55
CA CYS A 74 -5.18 -2.96 12.73
C CYS A 74 -4.28 -2.27 13.76
N THR A 75 -4.77 -2.13 15.00
CA THR A 75 -4.01 -1.58 16.11
C THR A 75 -4.02 -2.55 17.29
N THR A 76 -3.21 -2.27 18.31
CA THR A 76 -3.23 -3.07 19.54
C THR A 76 -3.14 -2.22 20.80
N LYS A 77 -3.81 -2.65 21.87
CA LYS A 77 -3.67 -2.11 23.24
C LYS A 77 -3.81 -0.57 23.32
N ASN A 78 -4.59 0.03 22.41
CA ASN A 78 -4.73 1.47 22.24
C ASN A 78 -3.42 2.26 21.98
N PHE A 79 -2.35 1.58 21.58
CA PHE A 79 -1.07 2.19 21.17
C PHE A 79 -1.14 2.60 19.69
N HIS A 80 -1.84 3.69 19.41
CA HIS A 80 -2.05 4.18 18.04
C HIS A 80 -2.34 5.68 17.98
N LEU A 81 -2.26 6.25 16.78
CA LEU A 81 -2.52 7.67 16.51
C LEU A 81 -3.82 7.94 15.75
N LEU A 82 -4.67 6.93 15.51
CA LEU A 82 -5.87 7.07 14.67
C LEU A 82 -6.83 8.19 15.12
N SER A 83 -7.00 8.39 16.43
CA SER A 83 -7.84 9.46 16.98
C SER A 83 -7.28 10.87 16.77
N GLU A 84 -6.00 10.99 16.40
CA GLU A 84 -5.32 12.26 16.19
C GLU A 84 -5.24 12.66 14.70
N ILE A 85 -5.76 11.82 13.80
CA ILE A 85 -5.79 12.10 12.37
C ILE A 85 -7.20 12.60 12.00
N PRO A 86 -7.33 13.81 11.43
CA PRO A 86 -8.62 14.38 11.08
C PRO A 86 -9.16 13.77 9.78
N LEU A 87 -9.54 12.50 9.83
CA LEU A 87 -10.17 11.77 8.73
C LEU A 87 -11.70 11.80 8.85
N ALA A 88 -12.39 11.72 7.72
CA ALA A 88 -13.83 11.48 7.72
C ALA A 88 -14.14 10.12 8.40
N SER A 89 -15.29 10.01 9.05
CA SER A 89 -15.68 8.82 9.83
C SER A 89 -15.75 7.53 9.01
N ASN A 90 -15.97 7.63 7.69
CA ASN A 90 -16.01 6.51 6.75
C ASN A 90 -14.70 6.33 5.97
N PHE A 91 -13.62 7.02 6.34
CA PHE A 91 -12.36 6.97 5.61
C PHE A 91 -11.64 5.62 5.75
N LEU A 92 -11.80 4.94 6.87
CA LEU A 92 -11.22 3.62 7.15
C LEU A 92 -12.09 2.85 8.14
N MET A 93 -11.84 1.55 8.23
CA MET A 93 -12.33 0.70 9.30
C MET A 93 -11.20 0.48 10.32
N HIS A 94 -11.53 0.53 11.61
CA HIS A 94 -10.57 0.30 12.69
C HIS A 94 -10.77 -1.09 13.27
N HIS A 95 -9.70 -1.90 13.26
CA HIS A 95 -9.67 -3.22 13.89
C HIS A 95 -8.73 -3.17 15.11
N ASN A 96 -9.30 -2.92 16.30
CA ASN A 96 -8.53 -2.92 17.53
C ASN A 96 -8.36 -4.34 18.09
N THR A 97 -7.17 -4.66 18.57
CA THR A 97 -6.81 -5.97 19.11
C THR A 97 -6.09 -5.83 20.45
N ASN A 98 -5.81 -6.97 21.10
CA ASN A 98 -4.97 -7.04 22.29
C ASN A 98 -3.66 -7.82 22.04
N ALA A 99 -3.32 -8.06 20.77
CA ALA A 99 -2.13 -8.83 20.39
C ALA A 99 -0.83 -8.16 20.87
N GLU A 100 0.23 -8.93 21.06
CA GLU A 100 1.55 -8.31 21.26
C GLU A 100 1.95 -7.49 20.03
N PRO A 101 2.63 -6.33 20.19
CA PRO A 101 2.93 -5.44 19.06
C PRO A 101 3.63 -6.13 17.88
N MET A 102 4.56 -7.05 18.17
CA MET A 102 5.27 -7.84 17.15
C MET A 102 4.39 -8.83 16.39
N LEU A 103 3.20 -9.13 16.92
CA LEU A 103 2.23 -10.04 16.31
C LEU A 103 1.12 -9.30 15.55
N LEU A 104 1.12 -7.96 15.54
CA LEU A 104 0.06 -7.18 14.91
C LEU A 104 -0.08 -7.45 13.40
N GLY A 105 1.02 -7.80 12.73
CA GLY A 105 0.97 -8.23 11.32
C GLY A 105 0.13 -9.51 11.10
N PHE A 106 0.09 -10.42 12.08
CA PHE A 106 -0.77 -11.61 12.01
C PHE A 106 -2.24 -11.27 12.17
N GLU A 107 -2.58 -10.23 12.94
CA GLU A 107 -3.97 -9.74 13.02
C GLU A 107 -4.44 -9.21 11.65
N CYS A 108 -3.58 -8.46 10.93
CA CYS A 108 -3.87 -8.09 9.55
C CYS A 108 -4.13 -9.32 8.66
N GLN A 109 -3.30 -10.36 8.76
CA GLN A 109 -3.48 -11.59 8.00
C GLN A 109 -4.78 -12.33 8.38
N ALA A 110 -5.15 -12.34 9.66
CA ALA A 110 -6.41 -12.93 10.12
C ALA A 110 -7.63 -12.18 9.54
N VAL A 111 -7.57 -10.84 9.49
CA VAL A 111 -8.57 -10.01 8.82
C VAL A 111 -8.65 -10.36 7.33
N LEU A 112 -7.53 -10.38 6.61
CA LEU A 112 -7.50 -10.75 5.18
C LEU A 112 -8.12 -12.14 4.96
N LYS A 113 -7.77 -13.12 5.80
CA LYS A 113 -8.32 -14.48 5.77
C LYS A 113 -9.85 -14.49 5.97
N SER A 114 -10.38 -13.70 6.89
CA SER A 114 -11.84 -13.60 7.14
C SER A 114 -12.62 -12.99 5.95
N CYS A 115 -11.90 -12.34 5.04
CA CYS A 115 -12.43 -11.67 3.86
C CYS A 115 -12.22 -12.46 2.56
N LEU A 116 -11.69 -13.69 2.61
CA LEU A 116 -11.45 -14.50 1.40
C LEU A 116 -12.71 -14.65 0.54
N GLY A 117 -12.53 -14.55 -0.79
CA GLY A 117 -13.60 -14.57 -1.79
C GLY A 117 -14.39 -13.27 -1.96
N LYS A 118 -14.17 -12.25 -1.12
CA LYS A 118 -14.90 -10.97 -1.18
C LYS A 118 -14.21 -9.87 -2.00
N TYR A 119 -12.92 -10.02 -2.29
CA TYR A 119 -12.10 -9.00 -2.96
C TYR A 119 -11.30 -9.62 -4.11
N ASP A 120 -10.91 -8.78 -5.06
CA ASP A 120 -10.05 -9.16 -6.17
C ASP A 120 -8.56 -9.09 -5.76
N TYR A 121 -8.23 -8.13 -4.88
CA TYR A 121 -6.90 -7.94 -4.31
C TYR A 121 -6.93 -7.88 -2.78
N TYR A 122 -5.95 -8.55 -2.16
CA TYR A 122 -5.72 -8.61 -0.73
C TYR A 122 -4.33 -8.06 -0.43
N CYS A 123 -4.27 -6.91 0.24
CA CYS A 123 -3.04 -6.15 0.40
C CYS A 123 -2.70 -6.01 1.89
N TYR A 124 -1.52 -6.48 2.27
CA TYR A 124 -0.88 -6.13 3.54
C TYR A 124 0.10 -4.98 3.31
N LEU A 125 0.05 -3.95 4.16
CA LEU A 125 0.97 -2.80 4.10
C LEU A 125 1.45 -2.42 5.51
N GLU A 126 2.67 -1.92 5.56
CA GLU A 126 3.15 -1.09 6.69
C GLU A 126 2.53 0.31 6.59
N ASP A 127 2.39 0.98 7.72
CA ASP A 127 1.70 2.27 7.85
C ASP A 127 2.49 3.48 7.32
N ASP A 128 3.74 3.29 6.89
CA ASP A 128 4.60 4.31 6.28
C ASP A 128 4.92 4.05 4.80
N LEU A 129 4.33 3.02 4.19
CA LEU A 129 4.46 2.78 2.74
C LEU A 129 3.49 3.66 1.95
N VAL A 130 4.01 4.29 0.90
CA VAL A 130 3.22 5.12 -0.02
C VAL A 130 3.27 4.52 -1.42
N LEU A 131 2.11 4.13 -1.93
CA LEU A 131 1.97 3.79 -3.35
C LEU A 131 1.83 5.08 -4.16
N HIS A 132 2.57 5.16 -5.26
CA HIS A 132 2.62 6.36 -6.12
C HIS A 132 2.06 6.15 -7.52
N ASP A 133 1.90 4.89 -7.94
CA ASP A 133 1.52 4.56 -9.31
C ASP A 133 -0.01 4.40 -9.43
N PRO A 134 -0.72 5.30 -10.12
CA PRO A 134 -2.17 5.16 -10.30
C PRO A 134 -2.53 3.90 -11.11
N TRP A 135 -1.60 3.35 -11.89
CA TRP A 135 -1.82 2.16 -12.71
C TRP A 135 -1.33 0.88 -12.03
N PHE A 136 -1.01 0.91 -10.73
CA PHE A 136 -0.48 -0.23 -10.00
C PHE A 136 -1.31 -1.51 -10.20
N PHE A 137 -2.62 -1.44 -9.94
CA PHE A 137 -3.50 -2.61 -10.07
C PHE A 137 -3.80 -2.99 -11.52
N VAL A 138 -3.74 -2.03 -12.45
CA VAL A 138 -3.83 -2.32 -13.90
C VAL A 138 -2.64 -3.19 -14.33
N LYS A 139 -1.44 -2.80 -13.90
CA LYS A 139 -0.19 -3.53 -14.20
C LYS A 139 -0.17 -4.92 -13.57
N LEU A 140 -0.61 -5.03 -12.30
CA LEU A 140 -0.73 -6.33 -11.64
C LEU A 140 -1.73 -7.24 -12.38
N ASN A 141 -2.92 -6.71 -12.71
CA ASN A 141 -3.94 -7.49 -13.39
C ASN A 141 -3.44 -7.96 -14.77
N TRP A 142 -2.83 -7.06 -15.54
CA TRP A 142 -2.25 -7.37 -16.84
C TRP A 142 -1.15 -8.44 -16.73
N PHE A 143 -0.25 -8.31 -15.75
CA PHE A 143 0.84 -9.26 -15.57
C PHE A 143 0.34 -10.64 -15.17
N THR A 144 -0.56 -10.72 -14.17
CA THR A 144 -1.13 -12.00 -13.73
C THR A 144 -1.92 -12.67 -14.85
N HIS A 145 -2.64 -11.91 -15.68
CA HIS A 145 -3.33 -12.45 -16.85
C HIS A 145 -2.39 -13.15 -17.83
N HIS A 146 -1.22 -12.57 -18.11
CA HIS A 146 -0.27 -13.10 -19.10
C HIS A 146 0.72 -14.14 -18.54
N THR A 147 1.02 -14.07 -17.24
CA THR A 147 2.04 -14.93 -16.62
C THR A 147 1.46 -16.05 -15.78
N GLY A 148 0.18 -15.95 -15.38
CA GLY A 148 -0.47 -16.90 -14.48
C GLY A 148 -0.08 -16.70 -13.02
N ASN A 149 -0.78 -17.42 -12.13
CA ASN A 149 -0.70 -17.22 -10.68
C ASN A 149 0.61 -17.71 -10.02
N GLY A 150 1.47 -18.42 -10.77
CA GLY A 150 2.76 -18.90 -10.28
C GLY A 150 3.88 -17.86 -10.37
N ASN A 151 3.60 -16.67 -10.92
CA ASN A 151 4.58 -15.61 -11.12
C ASN A 151 4.19 -14.37 -10.31
N LEU A 152 5.18 -13.64 -9.81
CA LEU A 152 5.00 -12.43 -9.03
C LEU A 152 5.62 -11.24 -9.75
N LEU A 153 4.84 -10.19 -9.95
CA LEU A 153 5.36 -8.88 -10.32
C LEU A 153 5.66 -8.09 -9.04
N GLN A 154 6.93 -7.84 -8.77
CA GLN A 154 7.34 -7.04 -7.62
C GLN A 154 7.42 -5.56 -8.00
N PRO A 155 6.80 -4.66 -7.23
CA PRO A 155 7.02 -3.24 -7.41
C PRO A 155 8.41 -2.84 -6.90
N ASN A 156 9.00 -1.83 -7.52
CA ASN A 156 10.27 -1.26 -7.05
C ASN A 156 10.04 -0.48 -5.75
N ARG A 157 10.69 -0.87 -4.66
CA ARG A 157 10.76 -0.07 -3.43
C ARG A 157 11.90 0.94 -3.53
N TYR A 158 11.63 2.16 -3.09
CA TYR A 158 12.63 3.21 -3.08
C TYR A 158 12.41 4.13 -1.88
N GLU A 159 13.47 4.82 -1.48
CA GLU A 159 13.45 5.89 -0.50
C GLU A 159 13.66 7.23 -1.19
N ILE A 160 13.06 8.29 -0.62
CA ILE A 160 13.24 9.67 -1.06
C ILE A 160 13.87 10.45 0.09
N SER A 161 14.94 11.18 -0.20
CA SER A 161 15.64 12.02 0.78
C SER A 161 15.82 13.44 0.24
N PRO A 162 14.88 14.37 0.51
CA PRO A 162 14.93 15.72 -0.07
C PRO A 162 16.12 16.56 0.41
N LEU A 163 16.69 16.23 1.57
CA LEU A 163 17.87 16.89 2.16
C LEU A 163 19.14 16.04 2.05
N GLY A 164 19.02 14.80 1.56
CA GLY A 164 20.14 13.88 1.44
C GLY A 164 20.98 14.15 0.19
N PRO A 165 22.21 13.60 0.13
CA PRO A 165 23.06 13.71 -1.06
C PRO A 165 22.49 12.97 -2.28
N VAL A 166 21.60 11.99 -2.05
CA VAL A 166 20.90 11.22 -3.09
C VAL A 166 19.39 11.42 -2.92
N PRO A 167 18.72 12.14 -3.83
CA PRO A 167 17.29 12.44 -3.68
C PRO A 167 16.36 11.23 -3.74
N LYS A 168 16.74 10.17 -4.46
CA LYS A 168 15.98 8.92 -4.60
C LYS A 168 16.92 7.73 -4.72
N ALA A 169 16.68 6.69 -3.92
CA ALA A 169 17.45 5.45 -3.96
C ALA A 169 16.52 4.23 -4.03
N TYR A 170 16.72 3.35 -5.01
CA TYR A 170 16.10 2.02 -5.00
C TYR A 170 16.86 1.13 -4.04
N ILE A 171 16.14 0.45 -3.15
CA ILE A 171 16.76 -0.27 -2.04
C ILE A 171 16.82 -1.79 -2.25
N ASP A 172 16.10 -2.28 -3.25
CA ASP A 172 16.11 -3.69 -3.67
C ASP A 172 16.98 -3.84 -4.93
N GLY A 173 18.30 -3.66 -4.76
CA GLY A 173 19.28 -3.74 -5.85
C GLY A 173 19.70 -5.17 -6.21
N ASP A 174 20.42 -5.29 -7.32
CA ASP A 174 20.95 -6.58 -7.78
C ASP A 174 21.90 -7.20 -6.74
N LEU A 175 21.60 -8.44 -6.36
CA LEU A 175 22.52 -9.27 -5.59
C LEU A 175 23.57 -9.87 -6.50
N HIS A 176 24.76 -10.11 -5.96
CA HIS A 176 25.85 -10.74 -6.71
C HIS A 176 25.39 -12.10 -7.30
N PRO A 177 25.63 -12.41 -8.59
CA PRO A 177 25.09 -13.61 -9.23
C PRO A 177 25.40 -14.93 -8.51
N LYS A 178 26.57 -15.04 -7.87
CA LYS A 178 26.94 -16.20 -7.03
C LYS A 178 25.93 -16.50 -5.90
N VAL A 179 25.19 -15.51 -5.41
CA VAL A 179 24.19 -15.67 -4.35
C VAL A 179 22.86 -16.14 -4.93
N THR A 180 22.50 -15.70 -6.13
CA THR A 180 21.17 -15.92 -6.71
C THR A 180 21.11 -17.08 -7.69
N ALA A 181 22.19 -17.35 -8.43
CA ALA A 181 22.25 -18.38 -9.48
C ALA A 181 21.78 -19.79 -9.04
N PRO A 182 22.00 -20.27 -7.80
CA PRO A 182 21.47 -21.57 -7.37
C PRO A 182 19.93 -21.62 -7.26
N PHE A 183 19.27 -20.47 -7.16
CA PHE A 183 17.83 -20.37 -6.88
C PHE A 183 17.01 -19.83 -8.06
N GLN A 184 17.64 -19.42 -9.15
CA GLN A 184 16.94 -18.88 -10.32
C GLN A 184 17.60 -19.25 -11.64
N ASN A 185 16.79 -19.47 -12.67
CA ASN A 185 17.25 -19.58 -14.05
C ASN A 185 16.65 -18.44 -14.90
N VAL A 186 17.39 -17.34 -15.02
CA VAL A 186 16.93 -16.15 -15.77
C VAL A 186 16.71 -16.39 -17.26
N ARG A 187 17.13 -17.54 -17.81
CA ARG A 187 16.93 -17.90 -19.22
C ARG A 187 15.65 -18.68 -19.48
N GLU A 188 15.01 -19.23 -18.45
CA GLU A 188 13.83 -20.10 -18.61
C GLU A 188 12.64 -19.34 -19.22
N ARG A 189 12.38 -18.12 -18.73
CA ARG A 189 11.35 -17.22 -19.26
C ARG A 189 11.82 -15.76 -19.18
N SER A 190 12.80 -15.41 -20.02
CA SER A 190 13.42 -14.09 -20.04
C SER A 190 12.57 -13.00 -20.72
N GLN A 191 11.42 -13.36 -21.29
CA GLN A 191 10.57 -12.45 -22.06
C GLN A 191 9.10 -12.63 -21.70
N LEU A 192 8.38 -11.52 -21.76
CA LEU A 192 6.93 -11.43 -21.66
C LEU A 192 6.41 -10.69 -22.89
N SER A 193 5.36 -11.23 -23.52
CA SER A 193 4.71 -10.63 -24.68
C SER A 193 3.22 -10.45 -24.39
N GLY A 194 2.67 -9.31 -24.80
CA GLY A 194 1.27 -8.93 -24.62
C GLY A 194 1.03 -7.52 -25.11
N LYS A 195 -0.23 -7.14 -25.35
CA LYS A 195 -0.58 -5.75 -25.66
C LYS A 195 -0.42 -4.92 -24.37
N ILE A 196 0.18 -3.73 -24.44
CA ILE A 196 0.44 -2.91 -23.24
C ILE A 196 -0.87 -2.64 -22.49
N MET A 197 -0.97 -3.16 -21.25
CA MET A 197 -2.01 -2.93 -20.23
C MET A 197 -3.47 -3.24 -20.63
N GLU A 198 -3.73 -3.49 -21.91
CA GLU A 198 -5.03 -3.84 -22.49
C GLU A 198 -6.17 -2.88 -22.14
N GLN A 199 -5.83 -1.66 -21.74
CA GLN A 199 -6.78 -0.57 -21.53
C GLN A 199 -7.04 0.18 -22.84
N PRO A 200 -8.26 0.71 -23.05
CA PRO A 200 -8.61 1.58 -24.18
C PRO A 200 -7.78 2.86 -24.25
#